data_AF-A0AA87Q8J3-F1
#
_entry.id   AF-A0AA87Q8J3-F1
#
_cell.length_a   1.000
_cell.length_b   1.000
_cell.length_c   1.000
_cell.angle_alpha   90.00
_cell.angle_beta   90.00
_cell.angle_gamma   90.00
#
_symmetry.space_group_name_H-M   'P 1'
#
loop_
_entity.id
_entity.type
_entity.pdbx_description
1 polymer ?
#
loop_
_entity_poly.entity_id
_entity_poly.type
_entity_poly.pdbx_seq_one_letter_code
_entity_poly.pdbx_strand_id
1 'polypeptide(L)'
;MRHNCTPKLCLSTGEVRLLKDTSKFKPQIVAMINKISRERTGCSKLDPGSVTLSPSKSKLRDPVFFVTCDPVGTAFNVWLRPTDIGKTVANVAPIGKGDTTLACETEAKAQATHPSTVDFSHFLDVAYSARPDGRVALDSSFTAKNSFNLELKYRIRCLFDGMKLIEATVIEDRG
;
A
#
# COMPACT_ATOMS: atom_id res chain seq x y z
N MET A 1 -35.46 -9.32 6.65
CA MET A 1 -35.11 -8.39 5.56
C MET A 1 -34.07 -9.07 4.69
N ARG A 2 -34.41 -9.39 3.43
CA ARG A 2 -33.50 -10.05 2.47
C ARG A 2 -32.74 -8.96 1.74
N HIS A 3 -31.44 -8.83 2.00
CA HIS A 3 -30.58 -7.95 1.21
C HIS A 3 -30.30 -8.59 -0.14
N ASN A 4 -30.63 -7.87 -1.22
CA ASN A 4 -30.37 -8.25 -2.60
C ASN A 4 -28.89 -8.61 -2.81
N CYS A 5 -28.63 -9.89 -2.99
CA CYS A 5 -27.35 -10.43 -3.42
C CYS A 5 -27.61 -11.18 -4.73
N THR A 6 -26.92 -10.83 -5.80
CA THR A 6 -26.97 -11.59 -7.05
C THR A 6 -26.39 -13.00 -6.84
N PRO A 7 -26.85 -14.03 -7.58
CA PRO A 7 -26.58 -15.45 -7.28
C PRO A 7 -25.09 -15.85 -7.26
N LYS A 8 -24.19 -14.98 -7.77
CA LYS A 8 -22.74 -15.21 -7.83
C LYS A 8 -21.95 -14.61 -6.67
N LEU A 9 -22.57 -13.84 -5.77
CA LEU A 9 -21.83 -12.90 -4.91
C LEU A 9 -22.15 -12.96 -3.40
N CYS A 10 -22.73 -14.06 -2.92
CA CYS A 10 -22.96 -14.25 -1.50
C CYS A 10 -22.35 -15.58 -1.07
N LEU A 11 -21.07 -15.55 -0.70
CA LEU A 11 -20.41 -16.72 -0.12
C LEU A 11 -21.07 -17.08 1.20
N SER A 12 -21.57 -18.31 1.27
CA SER A 12 -22.10 -18.86 2.51
C SER A 12 -20.96 -19.32 3.42
N THR A 13 -21.16 -19.27 4.74
CA THR A 13 -20.19 -19.80 5.71
C THR A 13 -19.88 -21.29 5.50
N GLY A 14 -20.67 -22.03 4.72
CA GLY A 14 -20.44 -23.43 4.39
C GLY A 14 -19.33 -23.68 3.36
N GLU A 15 -19.08 -22.75 2.44
CA GLU A 15 -18.24 -22.99 1.25
C GLU A 15 -16.76 -22.59 1.42
N VAL A 16 -16.42 -21.96 2.54
CA VAL A 16 -15.12 -21.32 2.73
C VAL A 16 -14.14 -22.25 3.45
N ARG A 17 -13.12 -22.73 2.73
CA ARG A 17 -12.02 -23.57 3.26
C ARG A 17 -10.87 -22.67 3.70
N LEU A 18 -10.81 -22.38 5.00
CA LEU A 18 -9.77 -21.54 5.60
C LEU A 18 -8.61 -22.37 6.14
N LEU A 19 -7.41 -21.79 6.12
CA LEU A 19 -6.26 -22.31 6.86
C LEU A 19 -6.59 -22.40 8.36
N LYS A 20 -5.97 -23.35 9.09
CA LYS A 20 -6.28 -23.60 10.52
C LYS A 20 -6.25 -22.31 11.36
N ASP A 21 -5.34 -21.40 11.05
CA ASP A 21 -5.11 -20.16 11.80
C ASP A 21 -6.18 -19.09 11.62
N THR A 22 -6.98 -19.18 10.56
CA THR A 22 -8.06 -18.23 10.22
C THR A 22 -9.46 -18.78 10.51
N SER A 23 -9.57 -20.08 10.79
CA SER A 23 -10.82 -20.81 11.02
C SER A 23 -11.72 -20.22 12.13
N LYS A 24 -11.15 -19.76 13.24
CA LYS A 24 -11.90 -19.11 14.35
C LYS A 24 -12.49 -17.75 13.99
N PHE A 25 -12.00 -17.13 12.92
CA PHE A 25 -12.48 -15.84 12.42
C PHE A 25 -13.34 -15.98 11.17
N LYS A 26 -13.80 -17.20 10.84
CA LYS A 26 -14.49 -17.49 9.59
C LYS A 26 -15.70 -16.58 9.33
N PRO A 27 -16.64 -16.36 10.27
CA PRO A 27 -17.76 -15.45 10.03
C PRO A 27 -17.31 -14.01 9.76
N GLN A 28 -16.30 -13.55 10.50
CA GLN A 28 -15.73 -12.21 10.36
C GLN A 28 -15.07 -12.04 8.98
N ILE A 29 -14.25 -13.01 8.57
CA ILE A 29 -13.54 -13.02 7.29
C ILE A 29 -14.51 -12.98 6.13
N VAL A 30 -15.55 -13.84 6.13
CA VAL A 30 -16.59 -13.85 5.10
C VAL A 30 -17.29 -12.48 5.00
N ALA A 31 -17.66 -11.88 6.14
CA ALA A 31 -18.28 -10.57 6.16
C ALA A 31 -17.37 -9.48 5.59
N MET A 32 -16.08 -9.48 5.96
CA MET A 32 -15.10 -8.52 5.47
C MET A 32 -14.85 -8.67 3.97
N ILE A 33 -14.69 -9.89 3.45
CA ILE A 33 -14.48 -10.10 2.00
C ILE A 33 -15.69 -9.64 1.20
N ASN A 34 -16.89 -10.00 1.63
CA ASN A 34 -18.12 -9.57 0.96
C ASN A 34 -18.26 -8.04 0.96
N LYS A 35 -17.71 -7.37 1.98
CA LYS A 35 -17.66 -5.91 2.04
C LYS A 35 -16.60 -5.33 1.11
N ILE A 36 -15.36 -5.85 1.17
CA ILE A 36 -14.25 -5.45 0.29
C ILE A 36 -14.64 -5.61 -1.18
N SER A 37 -15.27 -6.72 -1.55
CA SER A 37 -15.67 -6.97 -2.95
C SER A 37 -16.72 -6.00 -3.47
N ARG A 38 -17.51 -5.38 -2.59
CA ARG A 38 -18.51 -4.36 -2.93
C ARG A 38 -17.96 -2.93 -2.88
N GLU A 39 -17.10 -2.63 -1.91
CA GLU A 39 -16.68 -1.26 -1.60
C GLU A 39 -15.32 -0.88 -2.18
N ARG A 40 -14.43 -1.85 -2.43
CA ARG A 40 -13.04 -1.60 -2.83
C ARG A 40 -12.85 -1.80 -4.33
N THR A 41 -12.43 -0.73 -5.02
CA THR A 41 -12.12 -0.79 -6.45
C THR A 41 -11.00 -1.79 -6.71
N GLY A 42 -11.18 -2.66 -7.70
CA GLY A 42 -10.21 -3.70 -8.06
C GLY A 42 -10.33 -5.02 -7.29
N CYS A 43 -11.29 -5.13 -6.38
CA CYS A 43 -11.52 -6.32 -5.55
C CYS A 43 -12.83 -7.06 -5.87
N SER A 44 -13.43 -6.87 -7.06
CA SER A 44 -14.76 -7.44 -7.36
C SER A 44 -14.80 -8.98 -7.45
N LYS A 45 -13.64 -9.63 -7.58
CA LYS A 45 -13.48 -11.08 -7.62
C LYS A 45 -12.49 -11.49 -6.53
N LEU A 46 -12.99 -11.90 -5.37
CA LEU A 46 -12.18 -12.37 -4.26
C LEU A 46 -12.58 -13.79 -3.86
N ASP A 47 -11.57 -14.62 -3.62
CA ASP A 47 -11.74 -15.94 -3.02
C ASP A 47 -11.45 -15.85 -1.51
N PRO A 48 -12.40 -16.16 -0.61
CA PRO A 48 -12.15 -16.23 0.82
C PRO A 48 -11.06 -17.22 1.25
N GLY A 49 -10.83 -18.26 0.46
CA GLY A 49 -9.74 -19.22 0.69
C GLY A 49 -8.36 -18.59 0.55
N SER A 50 -8.25 -17.44 -0.12
CA SER A 50 -6.99 -16.69 -0.27
C SER A 50 -6.63 -15.80 0.93
N VAL A 51 -7.54 -15.65 1.90
CA VAL A 51 -7.27 -14.81 3.07
C VAL A 51 -6.20 -15.43 3.94
N THR A 52 -5.15 -14.64 4.17
CA THR A 52 -3.93 -15.07 4.86
C THR A 52 -3.66 -14.17 6.06
N LEU A 53 -3.15 -14.73 7.16
CA LEU A 53 -2.67 -13.96 8.32
C LEU A 53 -1.39 -13.22 7.92
N SER A 54 -1.29 -11.92 8.21
CA SER A 54 -0.10 -11.11 7.94
C SER A 54 0.91 -11.25 9.09
N PRO A 55 2.08 -11.89 8.89
CA PRO A 55 3.06 -12.06 9.96
C PRO A 55 3.69 -10.73 10.39
N SER A 56 3.89 -9.81 9.44
CA SER A 56 4.55 -8.53 9.67
C SER A 56 3.65 -7.44 10.26
N LYS A 57 2.32 -7.59 10.16
CA LYS A 57 1.35 -6.60 10.66
C LYS A 57 0.59 -7.07 11.90
N SER A 58 0.48 -8.39 12.10
CA SER A 58 -0.22 -8.96 13.25
C SER A 58 0.58 -8.80 14.53
N LYS A 59 -0.13 -8.63 15.65
CA LYS A 59 0.43 -8.67 17.00
C LYS A 59 -0.30 -9.71 17.84
N LEU A 60 0.25 -10.02 19.02
CA LEU A 60 -0.41 -10.89 19.99
C LEU A 60 -1.81 -10.34 20.30
N ARG A 61 -2.85 -11.15 20.09
CA ARG A 61 -4.29 -10.82 20.25
C ARG A 61 -4.84 -9.75 19.31
N ASP A 62 -4.07 -9.32 18.31
CA ASP A 62 -4.47 -8.32 17.33
C ASP A 62 -4.09 -8.79 15.92
N PRO A 63 -4.80 -9.81 15.39
CA PRO A 63 -4.49 -10.40 14.10
C PRO A 63 -4.88 -9.46 12.96
N VAL A 64 -3.98 -9.32 12.00
CA VAL A 64 -4.22 -8.65 10.74
C VAL A 64 -4.22 -9.71 9.65
N PHE A 65 -5.31 -9.79 8.90
CA PHE A 65 -5.37 -10.61 7.70
C PHE A 65 -5.15 -9.73 6.48
N PHE A 66 -4.83 -10.36 5.36
CA PHE A 66 -4.88 -9.68 4.07
C PHE A 66 -5.50 -10.58 3.01
N VAL A 67 -6.05 -9.93 2.01
CA VAL A 67 -6.50 -10.54 0.75
C VAL A 67 -5.81 -9.83 -0.40
N THR A 68 -5.44 -10.57 -1.43
CA THR A 68 -4.86 -10.00 -2.65
C THR A 68 -5.98 -9.71 -3.65
N CYS A 69 -6.11 -8.44 -4.04
CA CYS A 69 -6.94 -8.01 -5.15
C CYS A 69 -6.06 -7.88 -6.39
N ASP A 70 -6.53 -8.35 -7.55
CA ASP A 70 -5.79 -8.25 -8.81
C ASP A 70 -6.70 -7.73 -9.92
N PRO A 71 -6.91 -6.40 -10.00
CA PRO A 71 -7.47 -5.80 -11.19
C PRO A 71 -6.43 -5.88 -12.32
N VAL A 72 -6.59 -6.89 -13.18
CA VAL A 72 -5.90 -7.03 -14.47
C VAL A 72 -4.42 -6.59 -14.41
N GLY A 73 -3.58 -7.38 -13.75
CA GLY A 73 -2.13 -7.22 -13.79
C GLY A 73 -1.54 -6.26 -12.76
N THR A 74 -2.34 -5.70 -11.85
CA THR A 74 -1.86 -4.84 -10.76
C THR A 74 -2.32 -5.36 -9.40
N ALA A 75 -1.72 -6.48 -8.96
CA ALA A 75 -2.04 -7.06 -7.67
C ALA A 75 -1.69 -6.12 -6.50
N PHE A 76 -2.59 -6.03 -5.53
CA PHE A 76 -2.40 -5.33 -4.27
C PHE A 76 -3.08 -6.05 -3.11
N ASN A 77 -2.56 -5.84 -1.90
CA ASN A 77 -3.14 -6.42 -0.71
C ASN A 77 -4.09 -5.42 -0.05
N VAL A 78 -5.22 -5.91 0.44
CA VAL A 78 -6.10 -5.19 1.36
C VAL A 78 -5.95 -5.85 2.72
N TRP A 79 -5.57 -5.07 3.73
CA TRP A 79 -5.43 -5.54 5.11
C TRP A 79 -6.72 -5.31 5.90
N LEU A 80 -7.03 -6.25 6.78
CA LEU A 80 -8.27 -6.25 7.55
C LEU A 80 -8.03 -6.82 8.95
N ARG A 81 -8.65 -6.20 9.96
CA ARG A 81 -8.73 -6.74 11.32
C ARG A 81 -10.16 -7.16 11.62
N PRO A 82 -10.38 -8.17 12.49
CA PRO A 82 -11.73 -8.51 12.95
C PRO A 82 -12.50 -7.32 13.56
N THR A 83 -11.79 -6.33 14.10
CA THR A 83 -12.38 -5.10 14.65
C THR A 83 -12.84 -4.10 13.58
N ASP A 84 -12.59 -4.36 12.30
CA ASP A 84 -12.95 -3.46 11.19
C ASP A 84 -14.30 -3.79 10.54
N ILE A 85 -15.01 -4.84 10.99
CA ILE A 85 -16.27 -5.33 10.37
C ILE A 85 -17.37 -4.26 10.27
N GLY A 86 -17.36 -3.25 11.15
CA GLY A 86 -18.29 -2.12 11.12
C GLY A 86 -17.78 -0.87 10.39
N LYS A 87 -16.52 -0.86 9.94
CA LYS A 87 -15.88 0.31 9.32
C LYS A 87 -15.95 0.21 7.81
N THR A 88 -16.14 1.36 7.14
CA THR A 88 -16.11 1.43 5.67
C THR A 88 -14.73 1.00 5.16
N VAL A 89 -14.70 0.15 4.14
CA VAL A 89 -13.45 -0.19 3.44
C VAL A 89 -13.26 0.84 2.33
N ALA A 90 -12.96 2.08 2.72
CA ALA A 90 -12.78 3.17 1.76
C ALA A 90 -11.54 2.94 0.90
N ASN A 91 -11.58 3.42 -0.35
CA ASN A 91 -10.37 3.61 -1.14
C ASN A 91 -9.45 4.59 -0.39
N VAL A 92 -8.17 4.26 -0.28
CA VAL A 92 -7.18 5.20 0.25
C VAL A 92 -6.86 6.14 -0.91
N ALA A 93 -7.17 7.43 -0.74
CA ALA A 93 -6.80 8.41 -1.76
C ALA A 93 -5.27 8.47 -1.86
N PRO A 94 -4.70 8.44 -3.07
CA PRO A 94 -3.26 8.63 -3.24
C PRO A 94 -2.87 10.03 -2.78
N ILE A 95 -1.70 10.16 -2.15
CA ILE A 95 -1.09 11.45 -1.86
C ILE A 95 -0.87 12.22 -3.18
N GLY A 96 -1.13 13.53 -3.17
CA GLY A 96 -1.00 14.39 -4.35
C GLY A 96 0.46 14.50 -4.81
N LYS A 97 0.68 14.71 -6.12
CA LYS A 97 2.04 14.77 -6.69
C LYS A 97 2.94 15.79 -5.98
N GLY A 98 2.45 17.01 -5.74
CA GLY A 98 3.22 18.06 -5.06
C GLY A 98 3.65 17.67 -3.64
N ASP A 99 2.71 17.20 -2.83
CA ASP A 99 3.00 16.73 -1.47
C ASP A 99 3.97 15.54 -1.47
N THR A 100 3.83 14.64 -2.45
CA THR A 100 4.73 13.49 -2.63
C THR A 100 6.15 13.95 -2.96
N THR A 101 6.29 14.92 -3.87
CA THR A 101 7.58 15.52 -4.25
C THR A 101 8.26 16.16 -3.04
N LEU A 102 7.54 16.97 -2.26
CA LEU A 102 8.08 17.63 -1.07
C LEU A 102 8.48 16.64 0.04
N ALA A 103 7.66 15.61 0.25
CA ALA A 103 7.98 14.55 1.21
C ALA A 103 9.23 13.76 0.78
N CYS A 104 9.38 13.47 -0.51
CA CYS A 104 10.54 12.75 -1.02
C CYS A 104 11.82 13.60 -1.00
N GLU A 105 11.72 14.91 -1.24
CA GLU A 105 12.84 15.85 -1.01
C GLU A 105 13.27 15.87 0.47
N THR A 106 12.31 15.92 1.39
CA THR A 106 12.57 15.89 2.84
C THR A 106 13.35 14.63 3.21
N GLU A 107 12.98 13.50 2.64
CA GLU A 107 13.69 12.23 2.84
C GLU A 107 15.09 12.23 2.21
N ALA A 108 15.24 12.78 1.00
CA ALA A 108 16.56 12.93 0.37
C ALA A 108 17.51 13.76 1.26
N LYS A 109 17.02 14.86 1.85
CA LYS A 109 17.75 15.66 2.84
C LYS A 109 18.10 14.86 4.09
N ALA A 110 17.18 14.05 4.60
CA ALA A 110 17.41 13.24 5.79
C ALA A 110 18.49 12.15 5.59
N GLN A 111 18.63 11.63 4.37
CA GLN A 111 19.61 10.59 4.04
C GLN A 111 20.97 11.14 3.58
N ALA A 112 21.06 12.41 3.19
CA ALA A 112 22.31 13.02 2.71
C ALA A 112 23.31 13.29 3.84
N THR A 113 24.62 13.16 3.53
CA THR A 113 25.70 13.52 4.47
C THR A 113 25.69 15.02 4.80
N HIS A 114 25.37 15.86 3.81
CA HIS A 114 25.25 17.31 3.95
C HIS A 114 23.86 17.76 3.49
N PRO A 115 22.83 17.74 4.35
CA PRO A 115 21.44 18.01 3.97
C PRO A 115 21.22 19.38 3.29
N SER A 116 21.99 20.39 3.67
CA SER A 116 21.92 21.74 3.09
C SER A 116 22.48 21.84 1.66
N THR A 117 23.15 20.80 1.17
CA THR A 117 23.71 20.74 -0.19
C THR A 117 22.81 19.98 -1.16
N VAL A 118 21.67 19.47 -0.69
CA VAL A 118 20.71 18.77 -1.54
C VAL A 118 20.05 19.76 -2.49
N ASP A 119 20.26 19.56 -3.79
CA ASP A 119 19.50 20.20 -4.87
C ASP A 119 18.62 19.15 -5.54
N PHE A 120 17.32 19.20 -5.25
CA PHE A 120 16.36 18.17 -5.61
C PHE A 120 15.57 18.53 -6.87
N SER A 121 15.36 17.56 -7.76
CA SER A 121 14.54 17.78 -8.95
C SER A 121 13.05 17.76 -8.61
N HIS A 122 12.38 18.90 -8.73
CA HIS A 122 10.93 19.02 -8.50
C HIS A 122 10.09 18.79 -9.76
N PHE A 123 10.70 18.88 -10.95
CA PHE A 123 9.95 18.91 -12.21
C PHE A 123 10.59 18.11 -13.35
N LEU A 124 11.90 18.25 -13.58
CA LEU A 124 12.54 17.69 -14.77
C LEU A 124 12.70 16.16 -14.73
N ASP A 125 13.09 15.62 -13.57
CA ASP A 125 13.38 14.19 -13.40
C ASP A 125 12.32 13.49 -12.53
N VAL A 126 11.11 14.06 -12.41
CA VAL A 126 10.06 13.53 -11.53
C VAL A 126 9.09 12.61 -12.29
N ALA A 127 9.12 11.33 -11.95
CA ALA A 127 8.10 10.36 -12.35
C ALA A 127 7.18 10.03 -11.17
N TYR A 128 5.88 10.31 -11.33
CA TYR A 128 4.84 10.02 -10.34
C TYR A 128 3.92 8.92 -10.87
N SER A 129 3.69 7.89 -10.05
CA SER A 129 2.77 6.79 -10.37
C SER A 129 1.88 6.47 -9.18
N ALA A 130 0.57 6.71 -9.34
CA ALA A 130 -0.45 6.35 -8.37
C ALA A 130 -1.13 5.04 -8.76
N ARG A 131 -1.35 4.18 -7.77
CA ARG A 131 -2.06 2.91 -7.92
C ARG A 131 -3.49 3.02 -7.38
N PRO A 132 -4.44 2.21 -7.88
CA PRO A 132 -5.82 2.20 -7.40
C PRO A 132 -5.98 1.87 -5.90
N ASP A 133 -4.96 1.27 -5.30
CA ASP A 133 -4.93 0.94 -3.88
C ASP A 133 -4.54 2.13 -2.97
N GLY A 134 -4.22 3.28 -3.57
CA GLY A 134 -3.73 4.47 -2.86
C GLY A 134 -2.22 4.50 -2.66
N ARG A 135 -1.48 3.50 -3.14
CA ARG A 135 -0.02 3.57 -3.16
C ARG A 135 0.47 4.54 -4.21
N VAL A 136 1.55 5.24 -3.88
CA VAL A 136 2.22 6.16 -4.80
C VAL A 136 3.71 5.83 -4.82
N ALA A 137 4.26 5.67 -6.02
CA ALA A 137 5.71 5.69 -6.24
C ALA A 137 6.10 7.03 -6.85
N LEU A 138 7.16 7.63 -6.31
CA LEU A 138 7.82 8.79 -6.88
C LEU A 138 9.29 8.45 -7.12
N ASP A 139 9.70 8.51 -8.38
CA ASP A 139 11.12 8.45 -8.75
C ASP A 139 11.57 9.88 -9.08
N SER A 140 12.70 10.32 -8.51
CA SER A 140 13.33 11.62 -8.77
C SER A 140 14.86 11.52 -8.79
N SER A 141 15.53 12.65 -9.01
CA SER A 141 16.97 12.82 -8.89
C SER A 141 17.30 14.02 -7.99
N PHE A 142 18.50 14.02 -7.43
CA PHE A 142 19.06 15.18 -6.73
C PHE A 142 20.59 15.16 -6.79
N THR A 143 21.24 16.31 -6.59
CA THR A 143 22.68 16.36 -6.29
C THR A 143 22.92 16.65 -4.81
N ALA A 144 24.01 16.13 -4.25
CA ALA A 144 24.41 16.43 -2.88
C ALA A 144 25.91 16.19 -2.70
N LYS A 145 26.51 16.83 -1.68
CA LYS A 145 27.89 16.54 -1.29
C LYS A 145 27.97 15.29 -0.41
N ASN A 146 28.95 14.43 -0.71
CA ASN A 146 29.32 13.31 0.14
C ASN A 146 30.30 13.73 1.27
N SER A 147 30.77 12.76 2.06
CA SER A 147 31.71 12.98 3.18
C SER A 147 33.08 13.57 2.76
N PHE A 148 33.42 13.54 1.48
CA PHE A 148 34.64 14.14 0.92
C PHE A 148 34.39 15.51 0.28
N ASN A 149 33.20 16.11 0.50
CA ASN A 149 32.75 17.37 -0.11
C ASN A 149 32.63 17.34 -1.64
N LEU A 150 32.62 16.15 -2.26
CA LEU A 150 32.38 16.00 -3.69
C LEU A 150 30.87 16.00 -3.96
N GLU A 151 30.44 16.85 -4.88
CA GLU A 151 29.06 16.88 -5.36
C GLU A 151 28.83 15.72 -6.33
N LEU A 152 27.83 14.89 -6.03
CA LEU A 152 27.46 13.71 -6.82
C LEU A 152 25.98 13.76 -7.14
N LYS A 153 25.59 13.09 -8.23
CA LYS A 153 24.19 12.89 -8.61
C LYS A 153 23.65 11.61 -7.97
N TYR A 154 22.40 11.66 -7.55
CA TYR A 154 21.67 10.55 -6.94
C TYR A 154 20.31 10.39 -7.59
N ARG A 155 19.79 9.16 -7.58
CA ARG A 155 18.39 8.84 -7.83
C ARG A 155 17.74 8.44 -6.51
N ILE A 156 16.49 8.84 -6.34
CA ILE A 156 15.67 8.44 -5.20
C ILE A 156 14.34 7.89 -5.68
N ARG A 157 13.93 6.78 -5.07
CA ARG A 157 12.60 6.20 -5.21
C ARG A 157 11.92 6.22 -3.84
N CYS A 158 10.82 6.94 -3.73
CA CYS A 158 9.97 6.98 -2.55
C CYS A 158 8.67 6.21 -2.81
N LEU A 159 8.28 5.33 -1.89
CA LEU A 159 7.03 4.59 -1.92
C LEU A 159 6.14 4.99 -0.74
N PHE A 160 4.91 5.37 -1.05
CA PHE A 160 3.91 5.81 -0.09
C PHE A 160 2.72 4.85 -0.04
N ASP A 161 2.13 4.74 1.15
CA ASP A 161 0.83 4.09 1.41
C ASP A 161 -0.11 5.16 1.98
N GLY A 162 -0.97 5.72 1.13
CA GLY A 162 -1.67 6.98 1.41
C GLY A 162 -0.67 8.11 1.63
N MET A 163 -0.76 8.82 2.77
CA MET A 163 0.16 9.91 3.12
C MET A 163 1.47 9.44 3.78
N LYS A 164 1.60 8.15 4.08
CA LYS A 164 2.74 7.63 4.83
C LYS A 164 3.83 7.15 3.89
N LEU A 165 5.04 7.68 4.04
CA LEU A 165 6.24 7.10 3.42
C LEU A 165 6.53 5.73 4.07
N ILE A 166 6.63 4.68 3.26
CA ILE A 166 6.87 3.31 3.73
C ILE A 166 8.21 2.75 3.27
N GLU A 167 8.82 3.33 2.24
CA GLU A 167 10.14 2.96 1.73
C GLU A 167 10.76 4.15 0.98
N ALA A 168 12.06 4.35 1.13
CA ALA A 168 12.82 5.29 0.34
C ALA A 168 14.21 4.71 0.05
N THR A 169 14.58 4.70 -1.22
CA THR A 169 15.84 4.13 -1.69
C THR A 169 16.62 5.18 -2.46
N VAL A 170 17.82 5.51 -1.98
CA VAL A 170 18.76 6.41 -2.62
C VAL A 170 19.90 5.60 -3.23
N ILE A 171 20.21 5.86 -4.50
CA ILE A 171 21.37 5.29 -5.20
C ILE A 171 22.17 6.40 -5.87
N GLU A 172 23.49 6.29 -5.85
CA GLU A 172 24.38 7.17 -6.62
C GLU A 172 24.18 6.91 -8.12
N ASP A 173 23.99 7.99 -8.89
CA ASP A 173 23.80 7.95 -10.34
C ASP A 173 25.15 8.19 -11.02
N ARG A 174 25.88 7.09 -11.23
CA ARG A 174 27.09 7.07 -12.05
C ARG A 174 26.63 6.98 -13.50
N GLY A 175 26.46 8.13 -14.14
CA GLY A 175 26.04 8.22 -15.55
C GLY A 175 26.84 7.33 -16.50
#